data_AF-A0A4Q2RJR7-F1
#
_entry.id   AF-A0A4Q2RJR7-F1
#
_cell.length_a   1.000
_cell.length_b   1.000
_cell.length_c   1.000
_cell.angle_alpha   90.00
_cell.angle_beta   90.00
_cell.angle_gamma   90.00
#
_symmetry.space_group_name_H-M   'P 1'
#
loop_
_entity.id
_entity.type
_entity.pdbx_description
1 polymer ?
#
loop_
_entity_poly.entity_id
_entity_poly.type
_entity_poly.pdbx_seq_one_letter_code
_entity_poly.pdbx_strand_id
1 'polypeptide(L)' 'MIYPLVLGSGHRLFGPDDHAHGLQLVSATPTVAGVLPPRTSAEVKTS' A
#
# COMPACT_ATOMS: atom_id res chain seq x y z
N MET A 1 4.13 -1.00 5.42
CA MET A 1 3.70 -1.19 6.82
C MET A 1 2.60 -0.18 7.09
N ILE A 2 1.34 -0.60 7.24
CA ILE A 2 0.19 0.30 7.39
C ILE A 2 -0.04 0.53 8.89
N TYR A 3 -0.01 1.79 9.32
CA TYR A 3 -0.23 2.17 10.71
C TYR A 3 -1.71 2.51 10.97
N PRO A 4 -2.28 2.14 12.13
CA PRO A 4 -3.65 2.50 12.50
C PRO A 4 -3.72 3.95 13.03
N LEU A 5 -3.25 4.92 12.25
CA LEU A 5 -3.22 6.33 12.60
C LEU A 5 -3.69 7.17 11.41
N VAL A 6 -4.56 8.15 11.69
CA VAL A 6 -4.93 9.18 10.70
C VAL A 6 -4.01 10.38 10.90
N LEU A 7 -3.21 10.70 9.88
CA LEU A 7 -2.38 11.90 9.87
C LEU A 7 -3.18 13.08 9.33
N GLY A 8 -3.27 14.18 10.10
CA GLY A 8 -3.92 15.41 9.66
C GLY A 8 -3.15 16.18 8.56
N SER A 9 -1.89 15.81 8.34
CA SER A 9 -1.01 16.34 7.28
C SER A 9 0.17 15.40 7.05
N GLY A 10 0.77 15.40 5.85
CA GLY A 10 1.97 14.62 5.57
C GLY A 10 2.29 14.52 4.07
N HIS A 11 3.40 13.86 3.74
CA HIS A 11 3.71 13.49 2.36
C HIS A 11 2.85 12.30 1.94
N ARG A 12 2.17 12.44 0.80
CA ARG A 12 1.34 11.37 0.24
C ARG A 12 2.23 10.29 -0.35
N LEU A 13 1.83 9.04 -0.16
CA LEU A 13 2.45 7.90 -0.83
C LEU A 13 2.01 7.77 -2.29
N PHE A 14 0.79 8.25 -2.59
CA PHE A 14 0.24 8.28 -3.94
C PHE A 14 -0.36 9.65 -4.24
N GLY A 15 -0.09 10.16 -5.44
CA GLY A 15 -0.57 11.42 -5.98
C GLY A 15 -1.72 11.24 -6.99
N PRO A 16 -2.39 12.34 -7.36
CA PRO A 16 -3.49 12.32 -8.34
C PRO A 16 -3.05 11.90 -9.75
N ASP A 17 -1.78 12.07 -10.08
CA ASP A 17 -1.21 11.70 -11.39
C ASP A 17 -0.63 10.27 -11.42
N ASP A 18 -0.65 9.58 -10.28
CA ASP A 18 -0.16 8.20 -10.21
C ASP A 18 -1.10 7.29 -10.98
N HIS A 19 -0.52 6.46 -11.84
CA HIS A 19 -1.29 5.56 -12.67
C HIS A 19 -1.90 4.45 -11.82
N ALA A 20 -3.13 4.03 -12.16
CA ALA A 20 -3.77 2.92 -11.48
C ALA A 20 -2.98 1.62 -11.75
N HIS A 21 -2.30 1.13 -10.71
CA HIS A 21 -1.61 -0.15 -10.77
C HIS A 21 -2.52 -1.26 -10.26
N GLY A 22 -2.66 -2.33 -11.05
CA GLY A 22 -3.32 -3.56 -10.61
C GLY A 22 -2.46 -4.24 -9.56
N LEU A 23 -2.87 -4.16 -8.29
CA LEU A 23 -2.16 -4.80 -7.18
C LEU A 23 -2.95 -6.03 -6.73
N GLN A 24 -2.28 -7.18 -6.69
CA GLN A 24 -2.81 -8.38 -6.07
C GLN A 24 -2.27 -8.51 -4.64
N LEU A 25 -3.16 -8.79 -3.69
CA LEU A 25 -2.77 -9.10 -2.32
C LEU A 25 -2.08 -10.48 -2.30
N VAL A 26 -0.79 -10.50 -1.96
CA VAL A 26 -0.01 -11.75 -1.91
C VAL A 26 -0.07 -12.36 -0.50
N SER A 27 0.00 -11.53 0.54
CA SER A 27 -0.15 -11.96 1.93
C SER A 27 -0.46 -10.78 2.86
N ALA A 28 -1.10 -11.08 3.99
CA ALA A 28 -1.33 -10.15 5.08
C ALA A 28 -1.06 -10.86 6.42
N THR A 29 -0.20 -10.28 7.25
CA THR A 29 0.09 -10.80 8.60
C THR A 29 -0.37 -9.77 9.62
N PRO A 30 -1.28 -10.09 10.53
CA PRO A 30 -1.62 -9.19 11.62
C PRO A 30 -0.39 -9.04 12.52
N THR A 31 -0.06 -7.81 12.91
CA THR A 31 0.93 -7.57 13.95
C THR A 31 0.23 -7.09 15.21
N VAL A 32 0.86 -7.32 16.36
CA VAL A 32 0.32 -6.98 17.68
C VAL A 32 0.03 -5.47 17.84
N ALA A 33 0.69 -4.63 17.03
CA ALA A 33 0.45 -3.19 16.97
C ALA A 33 -0.69 -2.76 16.02
N GLY A 34 -1.44 -3.71 15.44
CA GLY A 34 -2.46 -3.43 14.43
C GLY A 34 -1.88 -3.05 13.06
N VAL A 35 -0.61 -3.36 12.84
CA VAL A 35 0.14 -2.96 11.66
C VAL A 35 0.13 -4.09 10.62
N LEU A 36 -0.40 -3.84 9.42
CA LEU A 36 -0.37 -4.81 8.33
C LEU A 36 0.85 -4.52 7.42
N PRO A 37 1.73 -5.49 7.14
CA PRO A 37 2.68 -5.37 6.05
C PRO A 37 1.97 -5.76 4.74
N PRO A 38 1.59 -4.82 3.86
CA PRO A 38 1.10 -5.19 2.55
C PRO A 38 2.27 -5.77 1.73
N ARG A 39 2.14 -7.02 1.29
CA ARG A 39 2.97 -7.59 0.22
C ARG A 39 2.16 -7.49 -1.07
N THR A 40 2.55 -6.56 -1.94
CA THR A 40 1.94 -6.35 -3.25
C THR A 40 2.92 -6.77 -4.33
N SER A 41 2.50 -7.63 -5.25
CA SER A 41 3.24 -7.91 -6.49
C SER A 41 2.72 -6.96 -7.56
N ALA A 42 3.62 -6.19 -8.19
CA ALA A 42 3.26 -5.36 -9.33
C ALA A 42 3.54 -6.16 -10.61
N GLU A 43 2.50 -6.39 -11.42
CA GLU A 43 2.66 -6.97 -12.74
C GLU A 43 2.86 -5.83 -13.75
N VAL A 44 4.10 -5.67 -14.22
CA VAL A 44 4.43 -4.69 -15.26
C VAL A 44 4.04 -5.29 -16.61
N LYS A 45 2.89 -4.88 -17.14
CA LYS A 45 2.47 -5.24 -18.50
C LYS A 45 3.16 -4.31 -19.50
N THR A 46 4.34 -4.71 -19.99
CA THR A 46 4.99 -4.08 -21.14
C THR A 46 4.13 -4.30 -22.39
N SER A 47 3.70 -3.20 -23.00
CA SER A 47 3.15 -3.17 -24.38
C SER A 47 4.25 -2.82 -25.37
#